data_AF-A0AAV7A2P4-F1
#
_entry.id   AF-A0AAV7A2P4-F1
#
_cell.length_a   1.000
_cell.length_b   1.000
_cell.length_c   1.000
_cell.angle_alpha   90.00
_cell.angle_beta   90.00
_cell.angle_gamma   90.00
#
_symmetry.space_group_name_H-M   'P 1'
#
loop_
_entity.id
_entity.type
_entity.pdbx_description
1 polymer ?
#
loop_
_entity_poly.entity_id
_entity_poly.type
_entity_poly.pdbx_seq_one_letter_code
_entity_poly.pdbx_strand_id
1 'polypeptide(L)'
;KRKADELDGSAVSKKKLKKEKEKESKLEKLLKEQSELIWSIKDELKKVCSTNDLKELLIANKQQVPSGETNILDRVADGMAFGALLPCEECKGQYVFKTDAYYCTGDISAWTKCVAKTQTPNRKEWVVPKVK
;
A
#
# COMPACT_ATOMS: atom_id res chain seq x y z
N LYS A 1 -45.20 44.28 -17.67
CA LYS A 1 -45.42 43.47 -16.43
C LYS A 1 -45.36 42.00 -16.86
N ARG A 2 -44.50 41.07 -16.44
CA ARG A 2 -43.48 40.85 -15.36
C ARG A 2 -42.44 39.87 -15.99
N LYS A 3 -41.11 39.95 -15.83
CA LYS A 3 -40.16 39.80 -14.69
C LYS A 3 -39.86 38.34 -14.29
N ALA A 4 -38.58 37.94 -14.48
CA ALA A 4 -37.73 36.93 -13.78
C ALA A 4 -38.20 35.45 -13.83
N ASP A 5 -37.40 34.39 -13.71
CA ASP A 5 -35.98 34.11 -13.41
C ASP A 5 -35.73 32.63 -13.81
N GLU A 6 -34.46 32.20 -13.91
CA GLU A 6 -33.93 30.91 -13.38
C GLU A 6 -32.68 30.46 -14.17
N LEU A 7 -31.55 30.90 -13.64
CA LEU A 7 -30.19 30.48 -13.96
C LEU A 7 -29.71 29.50 -12.87
N ASP A 8 -30.23 28.28 -12.75
CA ASP A 8 -29.81 27.35 -11.68
C ASP A 8 -29.54 25.92 -12.15
N GLY A 9 -28.42 25.72 -12.84
CA GLY A 9 -27.89 24.38 -13.17
C GLY A 9 -26.36 24.28 -13.21
N SER A 10 -25.66 25.42 -13.34
CA SER A 10 -24.20 25.45 -13.55
C SER A 10 -23.38 25.51 -12.24
N ALA A 11 -23.96 25.99 -11.14
CA ALA A 11 -23.23 26.25 -9.90
C ALA A 11 -22.96 24.98 -9.07
N VAL A 12 -23.88 24.01 -9.06
CA VAL A 12 -23.76 22.76 -8.29
C VAL A 12 -22.68 21.84 -8.87
N SER A 13 -22.59 21.74 -10.21
CA SER A 13 -21.57 20.93 -10.90
C SER A 13 -20.17 21.53 -10.74
N LYS A 14 -20.01 22.86 -10.79
CA LYS A 14 -18.73 23.54 -10.54
C LYS A 14 -18.24 23.38 -9.10
N LYS A 15 -19.14 23.41 -8.10
CA LYS A 15 -18.78 23.18 -6.68
C LYS A 15 -18.34 21.73 -6.41
N LYS A 16 -18.99 20.74 -7.03
CA LYS A 16 -18.58 19.33 -6.94
C LYS A 16 -17.19 19.10 -7.57
N LEU A 17 -16.97 19.57 -8.80
CA LEU A 17 -15.67 19.48 -9.48
C LEU A 17 -14.54 20.16 -8.70
N LYS A 18 -14.80 21.33 -8.10
CA LYS A 18 -13.79 22.03 -7.30
C LYS A 18 -13.41 21.26 -6.03
N LYS A 19 -14.40 20.64 -5.36
CA LYS A 19 -14.18 19.80 -4.16
C LYS A 19 -13.47 18.48 -4.50
N GLU A 20 -13.73 17.88 -5.65
CA GLU A 20 -13.01 16.68 -6.12
C GLU A 20 -11.56 17.00 -6.44
N LYS A 21 -11.30 18.11 -7.15
CA LYS A 21 -9.93 18.55 -7.46
C LYS A 21 -9.10 18.88 -6.20
N GLU A 22 -9.74 19.44 -5.18
CA GLU A 22 -9.09 19.73 -3.88
C GLU A 22 -8.76 18.44 -3.11
N LYS A 23 -9.65 17.44 -3.15
CA LYS A 23 -9.39 16.12 -2.57
C LYS A 23 -8.27 15.40 -3.30
N GLU A 24 -8.26 15.44 -4.62
CA GLU A 24 -7.22 14.84 -5.46
C GLU A 24 -5.86 15.44 -5.13
N SER A 25 -5.76 16.78 -5.07
CA SER A 25 -4.53 17.46 -4.69
C SER A 25 -4.05 17.11 -3.27
N LYS A 26 -4.98 16.92 -2.32
CA LYS A 26 -4.62 16.51 -0.96
C LYS A 26 -4.16 15.06 -0.91
N LEU A 27 -4.78 14.18 -1.69
CA LEU A 27 -4.42 12.77 -1.81
C LEU A 27 -3.04 12.62 -2.46
N GLU A 28 -2.74 13.40 -3.50
CA GLU A 28 -1.41 13.46 -4.12
C GLU A 28 -0.31 13.87 -3.12
N LYS A 29 -0.58 14.84 -2.25
CA LYS A 29 0.38 15.25 -1.20
C LYS A 29 0.64 14.12 -0.19
N LEU A 30 -0.43 13.50 0.31
CA LEU A 30 -0.32 12.35 1.22
C LEU A 30 0.42 11.19 0.57
N LEU A 31 0.22 10.95 -0.73
CA LEU A 31 0.88 9.89 -1.48
C LEU A 31 2.37 10.17 -1.68
N LYS A 32 2.76 11.45 -1.86
CA LYS A 32 4.17 11.87 -1.87
C LYS A 32 4.82 11.67 -0.50
N GLU A 33 4.20 12.14 0.57
CA GLU A 33 4.69 11.96 1.95
C GLU A 33 4.87 10.47 2.29
N GLN A 34 3.89 9.64 1.89
CA GLN A 34 3.97 8.19 2.04
C GLN A 34 5.15 7.59 1.26
N SER A 35 5.33 8.01 0.01
CA SER A 35 6.43 7.53 -0.83
C SER A 35 7.79 7.92 -0.25
N GLU A 36 7.93 9.16 0.23
CA GLU A 36 9.15 9.67 0.87
C GLU A 36 9.47 8.92 2.16
N LEU A 37 8.46 8.56 2.96
CA LEU A 37 8.62 7.74 4.16
C LEU A 37 9.19 6.35 3.80
N ILE A 38 8.61 5.67 2.81
CA ILE A 38 9.07 4.35 2.37
C ILE A 38 10.50 4.43 1.82
N TRP A 39 10.83 5.46 1.04
CA TRP A 39 12.19 5.68 0.54
C TRP A 39 13.19 5.91 1.67
N SER A 40 12.83 6.71 2.67
CA SER A 40 13.69 6.96 3.84
C SER A 40 13.98 5.66 4.61
N ILE A 41 12.94 4.85 4.85
CA ILE A 41 13.09 3.54 5.51
C ILE A 41 13.96 2.60 4.67
N LYS A 42 13.77 2.56 3.34
CA LYS A 42 14.63 1.76 2.44
C LYS A 42 16.09 2.16 2.53
N ASP A 43 16.39 3.46 2.53
CA ASP A 43 17.76 3.96 2.62
C ASP A 43 18.41 3.62 3.97
N GLU A 44 17.66 3.70 5.06
CA GLU A 44 18.13 3.27 6.38
C GLU A 44 18.39 1.77 6.43
N LEU A 45 17.44 0.96 5.97
CA LEU A 45 17.56 -0.50 5.93
C LEU A 45 18.75 -0.95 5.08
N LYS A 46 19.01 -0.27 3.95
CA LYS A 46 20.15 -0.58 3.09
C LYS A 46 21.51 -0.25 3.73
N LYS A 47 21.55 0.70 4.67
CA LYS A 47 22.77 1.06 5.41
C LYS A 47 23.03 0.14 6.60
N VAL A 48 21.97 -0.29 7.29
CA VAL A 48 22.09 -1.00 8.58
C VAL A 48 21.91 -2.51 8.49
N CYS A 49 21.18 -3.02 7.50
CA CYS A 49 20.82 -4.43 7.40
C CYS A 49 21.47 -5.09 6.17
N SER A 50 21.98 -6.30 6.36
CA SER A 50 22.37 -7.17 5.25
C SER A 50 21.14 -7.81 4.60
N THR A 51 21.31 -8.34 3.39
CA THR A 51 20.22 -9.05 2.69
C THR A 51 19.74 -10.29 3.42
N ASN A 52 20.58 -10.89 4.28
CA ASN A 52 20.17 -12.01 5.12
C ASN A 52 19.28 -11.55 6.27
N ASP A 53 19.64 -10.46 6.96
CA ASP A 53 18.83 -9.91 8.06
C ASP A 53 17.43 -9.52 7.57
N LEU A 54 17.34 -8.95 6.37
CA LEU A 54 16.04 -8.60 5.77
C LEU A 54 15.18 -9.83 5.46
N LYS A 55 15.80 -10.96 5.08
CA LYS A 55 15.07 -12.23 4.89
C LYS A 55 14.57 -12.77 6.22
N GLU A 56 15.40 -12.74 7.26
CA GLU A 56 15.01 -13.18 8.60
C GLU A 56 13.87 -12.32 9.17
N LEU A 57 13.91 -11.01 8.95
CA LEU A 57 12.83 -10.08 9.30
C LEU A 57 11.49 -10.46 8.66
N LEU A 58 11.50 -10.81 7.36
CA LEU A 58 10.30 -11.26 6.66
C LEU A 58 9.81 -12.60 7.22
N ILE A 59 10.70 -13.56 7.47
CA ILE A 59 10.36 -14.88 8.01
C ILE A 59 9.76 -14.75 9.42
N ALA A 60 10.34 -13.92 10.29
CA ALA A 60 9.84 -13.65 11.64
C ALA A 60 8.42 -13.06 11.60
N ASN A 61 8.12 -12.23 10.60
CA ASN A 61 6.80 -11.65 10.40
C ASN A 61 5.82 -12.55 9.63
N LYS A 62 6.20 -13.81 9.33
CA LYS A 62 5.44 -14.77 8.52
C LYS A 62 5.11 -14.22 7.12
N GLN A 63 5.99 -13.40 6.56
CA GLN A 63 5.88 -12.87 5.22
C GLN A 63 6.67 -13.75 4.24
N GLN A 64 6.18 -13.86 3.01
CA GLN A 64 6.92 -14.55 1.95
C GLN A 64 8.16 -13.75 1.54
N VAL A 65 9.32 -14.41 1.51
CA VAL A 65 10.57 -13.84 1.00
C VAL A 65 10.55 -13.82 -0.54
N PRO A 66 10.53 -12.64 -1.19
CA PRO A 66 10.61 -12.56 -2.64
C PRO A 66 12.03 -12.80 -3.13
N SER A 67 12.17 -13.11 -4.41
CA SER A 67 13.47 -13.09 -5.08
C SER A 67 13.84 -11.65 -5.45
N GLY A 68 15.13 -11.31 -5.30
CA GLY A 68 15.70 -9.98 -5.57
C GLY A 68 15.81 -9.10 -4.33
N GLU A 69 17.00 -8.53 -4.11
CA GLU A 69 17.31 -7.70 -2.94
C GLU A 69 16.43 -6.45 -2.85
N THR A 70 16.13 -5.83 -3.98
CA THR A 70 15.24 -4.66 -4.08
C THR A 70 13.82 -4.98 -3.64
N ASN A 71 13.30 -6.15 -4.03
CA ASN A 71 11.95 -6.60 -3.65
C ASN A 71 11.88 -6.96 -2.16
N ILE A 72 12.95 -7.52 -1.61
CA ILE A 72 13.05 -7.81 -0.17
C ILE A 72 12.99 -6.48 0.61
N LEU A 73 13.83 -5.51 0.23
CA LEU A 73 13.84 -4.17 0.84
C LEU A 73 12.47 -3.49 0.76
N ASP A 74 11.81 -3.54 -0.39
CA ASP A 74 10.48 -2.96 -0.59
C ASP A 74 9.43 -3.55 0.37
N ARG A 75 9.41 -4.88 0.51
CA ARG A 75 8.49 -5.56 1.43
C ARG A 75 8.78 -5.29 2.90
N VAL A 76 10.06 -5.20 3.29
CA VAL A 76 10.42 -4.87 4.67
C VAL A 76 10.06 -3.42 4.98
N ALA A 77 10.32 -2.50 4.06
CA ALA A 77 9.98 -1.09 4.25
C ALA A 77 8.46 -0.86 4.35
N ASP A 78 7.67 -1.50 3.47
CA ASP A 78 6.20 -1.49 3.55
C ASP A 78 5.73 -2.10 4.89
N GLY A 79 6.30 -3.25 5.27
CA GLY A 79 5.99 -3.92 6.53
C GLY A 79 6.30 -3.08 7.77
N MET A 80 7.40 -2.33 7.76
CA MET A 80 7.79 -1.44 8.86
C MET A 80 6.97 -0.15 8.90
N ALA A 81 6.64 0.43 7.74
CA ALA A 81 5.84 1.65 7.67
C ALA A 81 4.38 1.41 8.05
N PHE A 82 3.84 0.23 7.72
CA PHE A 82 2.40 -0.03 7.77
C PHE A 82 1.97 -1.21 8.63
N GLY A 83 2.88 -2.11 8.97
CA GLY A 83 2.59 -3.37 9.66
C GLY A 83 2.71 -4.60 8.74
N ALA A 84 2.81 -5.77 9.37
CA ALA A 84 2.91 -7.03 8.64
C ALA A 84 1.55 -7.46 8.06
N LEU A 85 1.52 -7.78 6.76
CA LEU A 85 0.30 -8.19 6.07
C LEU A 85 -0.17 -9.56 6.54
N LEU A 86 -1.47 -9.70 6.80
CA LEU A 86 -2.07 -11.01 7.04
C LEU A 86 -2.23 -11.77 5.72
N PRO A 87 -2.23 -13.12 5.78
CA PRO A 87 -2.46 -13.94 4.60
C PRO A 87 -3.84 -13.67 4.00
N CYS A 88 -3.97 -13.88 2.70
CA CYS A 88 -5.21 -13.74 1.97
C CYS A 88 -6.29 -14.68 2.52
N GLU A 89 -7.52 -14.16 2.69
CA GLU A 89 -8.64 -14.94 3.22
C GLU A 89 -9.09 -16.03 2.24
N GLU A 90 -8.91 -15.82 0.94
CA GLU A 90 -9.36 -16.75 -0.11
C GLU A 90 -8.34 -17.86 -0.38
N CYS A 91 -7.06 -17.53 -0.52
CA CYS A 91 -6.02 -18.48 -0.96
C CYS A 91 -4.87 -18.67 0.04
N LYS A 92 -4.92 -18.01 1.21
CA LYS A 92 -3.81 -17.96 2.19
C LYS A 92 -2.48 -17.47 1.62
N GLY A 93 -2.52 -16.82 0.45
CA GLY A 93 -1.38 -16.24 -0.23
C GLY A 93 -0.92 -14.92 0.37
N GLN A 94 0.13 -14.37 -0.20
CA GLN A 94 0.73 -13.10 0.22
C GLN A 94 0.12 -11.93 -0.57
N TYR A 95 -0.20 -10.83 0.11
CA TYR A 95 -0.51 -9.56 -0.54
C TYR A 95 0.78 -8.79 -0.85
N VAL A 96 0.80 -8.13 -2.01
CA VAL A 96 1.90 -7.29 -2.46
C VAL A 96 1.34 -5.97 -2.96
N PHE A 97 1.87 -4.87 -2.46
CA PHE A 97 1.52 -3.55 -2.96
C PHE A 97 1.97 -3.41 -4.42
N LYS A 98 1.06 -2.99 -5.31
CA LYS A 98 1.37 -2.55 -6.67
C LYS A 98 0.60 -1.29 -6.95
N THR A 99 1.32 -0.21 -7.27
CA THR A 99 0.84 1.09 -7.80
C THR A 99 -0.34 1.74 -7.06
N ASP A 100 -1.51 1.12 -7.08
CA ASP A 100 -2.79 1.60 -6.59
C ASP A 100 -3.39 0.76 -5.45
N ALA A 101 -3.02 -0.52 -5.31
CA ALA A 101 -3.63 -1.44 -4.35
C ALA A 101 -2.71 -2.61 -3.96
N TYR A 102 -3.11 -3.37 -2.94
CA TYR A 102 -2.50 -4.66 -2.59
C TYR A 102 -3.15 -5.76 -3.41
N TYR A 103 -2.34 -6.46 -4.20
CA TYR A 103 -2.76 -7.59 -5.01
C TYR A 103 -2.25 -8.88 -4.38
N CYS A 104 -3.12 -9.88 -4.28
CA CYS A 104 -2.68 -11.20 -3.85
C CYS A 104 -1.82 -11.85 -4.95
N THR A 105 -0.70 -12.43 -4.55
CA THR A 105 0.18 -13.20 -5.45
C THR A 105 0.08 -14.70 -5.22
N GLY A 106 -0.91 -15.16 -4.46
CA GLY A 106 -1.17 -16.57 -4.24
C GLY A 106 -2.00 -17.20 -5.36
N ASP A 107 -2.21 -18.50 -5.25
CA ASP A 107 -2.97 -19.31 -6.17
C ASP A 107 -4.16 -19.93 -5.44
N ILE A 108 -5.37 -19.80 -6.01
CA ILE A 108 -6.58 -20.45 -5.47
C ILE A 108 -6.52 -21.95 -5.77
N SER A 109 -6.02 -22.30 -6.95
CA SER A 109 -5.79 -23.69 -7.39
C SER A 109 -4.51 -23.75 -8.22
N ALA A 110 -4.04 -24.96 -8.54
CA ALA A 110 -2.87 -25.17 -9.40
C ALA A 110 -2.96 -24.50 -10.80
N TRP A 111 -4.18 -24.11 -11.22
CA TRP A 111 -4.44 -23.51 -12.53
C TRP A 111 -5.00 -22.08 -12.44
N THR A 112 -5.29 -21.58 -11.24
CA THR A 112 -6.01 -20.33 -11.03
C THR A 112 -5.30 -19.43 -10.03
N LYS A 113 -4.76 -18.32 -10.52
CA LYS A 113 -4.20 -17.26 -9.68
C LYS A 113 -5.29 -16.54 -8.90
N CYS A 114 -4.97 -16.16 -7.68
CA CYS A 114 -5.82 -15.30 -6.89
C CYS A 114 -5.87 -13.89 -7.50
N VAL A 115 -7.08 -13.31 -7.58
CA VAL A 115 -7.33 -11.96 -8.10
C VAL A 115 -7.79 -11.00 -7.00
N ALA A 116 -7.64 -11.40 -5.73
CA ALA A 116 -7.97 -10.56 -4.60
C ALA A 116 -7.18 -9.26 -4.65
N LYS A 117 -7.91 -8.14 -4.58
CA LYS A 117 -7.34 -6.79 -4.49
C LYS A 117 -7.97 -6.06 -3.31
N THR A 118 -7.14 -5.36 -2.54
CA THR A 118 -7.62 -4.55 -1.42
C THR A 118 -6.73 -3.34 -1.22
N GLN A 119 -7.31 -2.19 -0.85
CA GLN A 119 -6.55 -1.01 -0.42
C GLN A 119 -6.30 -1.02 1.10
N THR A 120 -7.12 -1.77 1.83
CA THR A 120 -7.07 -1.90 3.29
C THR A 120 -6.89 -3.38 3.64
N PRO A 121 -5.70 -3.96 3.38
CA PRO A 121 -5.42 -5.33 3.80
C PRO A 121 -5.41 -5.42 5.32
N ASN A 122 -5.79 -6.58 5.86
CA ASN A 122 -5.69 -6.81 7.29
C ASN A 122 -4.21 -6.89 7.66
N ARG A 123 -3.78 -6.13 8.67
CA ARG A 123 -2.39 -6.02 9.11
C ARG A 123 -2.29 -6.35 10.59
N LYS A 124 -1.15 -6.89 11.00
CA LYS A 124 -0.73 -7.05 12.40
C LYS A 124 0.46 -6.14 12.65
N GLU A 125 0.74 -5.84 13.91
CA GLU A 125 1.94 -5.09 14.28
C GLU A 125 3.21 -5.79 13.76
N TRP A 126 4.11 -4.99 13.17
CA TRP A 126 5.38 -5.49 12.67
C TRP A 126 6.30 -5.79 13.86
N VAL A 127 6.78 -7.04 13.93
CA VAL A 127 7.68 -7.47 14.99
C VAL A 127 9.10 -7.45 14.45
N VAL A 128 9.91 -6.51 14.94
CA VAL A 128 11.35 -6.55 14.71
C VAL A 128 11.95 -7.50 15.75
N PRO A 129 12.44 -8.69 15.37
CA PRO A 129 13.15 -9.56 16.30
C PRO A 129 14.36 -8.80 16.83
N LYS A 130 14.49 -8.72 18.15
CA LYS A 130 15.70 -8.21 18.78
C LYS A 130 16.79 -9.26 18.55
N VAL A 131 17.66 -9.00 17.59
CA VAL A 131 18.90 -9.76 17.40
C VAL A 131 19.66 -9.67 18.72
N LYS A 132 19.94 -10.82 19.34
CA LYS A 132 20.72 -10.92 20.58
C LYS A 132 22.20 -10.89 20.26
#